data_AF-A0A445H911-F1
#
_entry.id   AF-A0A445H911-F1
#
_cell.length_a   1.000
_cell.length_b   1.000
_cell.length_c   1.000
_cell.angle_alpha   90.00
_cell.angle_beta   90.00
_cell.angle_gamma   90.00
#
_symmetry.space_group_name_H-M   'P 1'
#
loop_
_entity.id
_entity.type
_entity.pdbx_description
1 polymer ?
#
loop_
_entity_poly.entity_id
_entity_poly.type
_entity_poly.pdbx_seq_one_letter_code
_entity_poly.pdbx_strand_id
1 'polypeptide(L)'
;MSVTPFLHAMLDPVLTNPWNQFSTWFKNGDPTPFETAHGKMFWDYAGADPKLNHLFNDAMASDARFVTSLVIEKWDMFEAIPPADAILLKWILHDWNDKECVDILKKCKEAITRKGKEGKVIIIDMVVEDEKRDDESVETQLFFDMQMMVLVTGKERSKKEWTKLISSAGYNNYKITPVFGLRSLIEIYP
;
A
#
# COMPACT_ATOMS: atom_id res chain seq x y z
N MET A 1 16.50 7.46 13.33
CA MET A 1 16.23 6.71 12.08
C MET A 1 16.68 7.56 10.92
N SER A 2 17.29 6.98 9.89
CA SER A 2 17.71 7.70 8.70
C SER A 2 16.68 7.52 7.59
N VAL A 3 16.28 8.60 6.93
CA VAL A 3 15.44 8.58 5.72
C VAL A 3 16.27 8.34 4.45
N THR A 4 17.60 8.23 4.57
CA THR A 4 18.51 8.05 3.43
C THR A 4 18.17 6.85 2.54
N PRO A 5 17.83 5.65 3.06
CA PRO A 5 17.44 4.52 2.20
C PRO A 5 16.20 4.83 1.35
N PHE A 6 15.21 5.51 1.95
CA PHE A 6 14.01 5.94 1.25
C PHE A 6 14.35 6.95 0.14
N LEU A 7 15.16 7.96 0.42
CA LEU A 7 15.58 8.94 -0.59
C LEU A 7 16.38 8.29 -1.73
N HIS A 8 17.25 7.32 -1.44
CA HIS A 8 17.97 6.58 -2.49
C HIS A 8 17.03 5.79 -3.39
N ALA A 9 16.01 5.13 -2.83
CA ALA A 9 14.99 4.44 -3.62
C ALA A 9 14.24 5.43 -4.52
N MET A 10 13.70 6.51 -3.94
CA MET A 10 12.89 7.50 -4.66
C MET A 10 13.64 8.23 -5.77
N LEU A 11 14.96 8.35 -5.65
CA LEU A 11 15.82 9.00 -6.64
C LEU A 11 16.48 8.01 -7.62
N ASP A 12 16.24 6.71 -7.49
CA ASP A 12 16.80 5.74 -8.43
C ASP A 12 16.15 5.91 -9.83
N PRO A 13 16.92 5.83 -10.93
CA PRO A 13 16.41 5.92 -12.29
C PRO A 13 15.24 4.95 -12.58
N VAL A 14 15.21 3.79 -11.92
CA VAL A 14 14.13 2.82 -12.10
C VAL A 14 12.79 3.39 -11.64
N LEU A 15 12.76 4.18 -10.56
CA LEU A 15 11.53 4.83 -10.05
C LEU A 15 11.28 6.22 -10.64
N THR A 16 12.31 6.91 -11.12
CA THR A 16 12.17 8.28 -11.67
C THR A 16 11.92 8.31 -13.18
N ASN A 17 12.44 7.38 -13.97
CA ASN A 17 12.20 7.31 -15.42
C ASN A 17 10.72 7.18 -15.83
N PRO A 18 9.87 6.42 -15.11
CA PRO A 18 8.43 6.34 -15.39
C PRO A 18 7.71 7.69 -15.45
N TRP A 19 8.13 8.67 -14.64
CA TRP A 19 7.56 10.01 -14.64
C TRP A 19 7.78 10.75 -15.97
N ASN A 20 8.82 10.40 -16.73
CA ASN A 20 9.05 10.97 -18.06
C ASN A 20 8.17 10.31 -19.14
N GLN A 21 7.41 9.26 -18.80
CA GLN A 21 6.61 8.51 -19.76
C GLN A 21 5.14 8.94 -19.82
N PHE A 22 4.68 9.92 -19.03
CA PHE A 22 3.26 10.32 -19.03
C PHE A 22 2.70 10.57 -20.43
N SER A 23 3.40 11.31 -21.28
CA SER A 23 2.93 11.64 -22.63
C SER A 23 2.78 10.42 -23.55
N THR A 24 3.60 9.38 -23.33
CA THR A 24 3.55 8.09 -24.04
C THR A 24 2.45 7.23 -23.46
N TRP A 25 2.40 7.13 -22.12
CA TRP A 25 1.43 6.35 -21.37
C TRP A 25 -0.02 6.77 -21.65
N PHE A 26 -0.30 8.09 -21.72
CA PHE A 26 -1.63 8.58 -22.11
C PHE A 26 -2.08 8.14 -23.51
N LYS A 27 -1.17 7.65 -24.34
CA LYS A 27 -1.44 7.20 -25.71
C LYS A 27 -1.32 5.69 -25.88
N ASN A 28 -0.82 4.96 -24.87
CA ASN A 28 -0.78 3.51 -24.88
C ASN A 28 -1.90 2.94 -24.00
N GLY A 29 -2.03 1.61 -24.01
CA GLY A 29 -2.99 0.89 -23.18
C GLY A 29 -2.37 0.26 -21.95
N ASP A 30 -1.16 0.69 -21.58
CA ASP A 30 -0.41 0.06 -20.50
C ASP A 30 -1.01 0.48 -19.15
N PRO A 31 -1.15 -0.44 -18.18
CA PRO A 31 -1.66 -0.17 -16.84
C PRO A 31 -1.01 1.03 -16.13
N THR A 32 0.30 1.22 -16.28
CA THR A 32 1.06 2.25 -15.55
C THR A 32 2.17 2.89 -16.41
N PRO A 33 2.62 4.11 -16.08
CA PRO A 33 3.85 4.68 -16.62
C PRO A 33 5.10 3.82 -16.34
N PHE A 34 5.14 3.08 -15.23
CA PHE A 34 6.23 2.16 -14.92
C PHE A 34 6.32 1.04 -15.96
N GLU A 35 5.20 0.42 -16.30
CA GLU A 35 5.16 -0.59 -17.35
C GLU A 35 5.50 0.00 -18.72
N THR A 36 5.04 1.21 -19.02
CA THR A 36 5.44 1.94 -20.24
C THR A 36 6.97 2.10 -20.33
N ALA A 37 7.64 2.38 -19.20
CA ALA A 37 9.08 2.60 -19.15
C ALA A 37 9.90 1.29 -19.23
N HIS A 38 9.41 0.22 -18.60
CA HIS A 38 10.21 -0.98 -18.30
C HIS A 38 9.69 -2.26 -18.94
N GLY A 39 8.51 -2.23 -19.58
CA GLY A 39 7.87 -3.37 -20.24
C GLY A 39 7.39 -4.48 -19.29
N LYS A 40 7.31 -4.19 -17.99
CA LYS A 40 6.86 -5.11 -16.93
C LYS A 40 6.15 -4.33 -15.83
N MET A 41 5.22 -4.99 -15.15
CA MET A 41 4.65 -4.49 -13.90
C MET A 41 5.73 -4.36 -12.81
N PHE A 42 5.52 -3.43 -11.88
CA PHE A 42 6.51 -3.10 -10.83
C PHE A 42 6.96 -4.31 -10.02
N TRP A 43 6.03 -5.12 -9.52
CA TRP A 43 6.36 -6.29 -8.70
C TRP A 43 7.06 -7.40 -9.49
N ASP A 44 6.74 -7.58 -10.78
CA ASP A 44 7.44 -8.52 -11.67
C ASP A 44 8.87 -8.06 -11.96
N TYR A 45 9.06 -6.74 -12.13
CA TYR A 45 10.38 -6.15 -12.31
C TYR A 45 11.20 -6.29 -11.03
N ALA A 46 10.67 -5.88 -9.88
CA ALA A 46 11.35 -5.94 -8.58
C ALA A 46 11.67 -7.39 -8.17
N GLY A 47 10.82 -8.35 -8.50
CA GLY A 47 11.09 -9.77 -8.27
C GLY A 47 12.25 -10.30 -9.10
N ALA A 48 12.50 -9.73 -10.28
CA ALA A 48 13.57 -10.14 -11.19
C ALA A 48 14.88 -9.35 -11.03
N ASP A 49 14.84 -8.13 -10.48
CA ASP A 49 16.01 -7.26 -10.29
C ASP A 49 16.46 -7.22 -8.81
N PRO A 50 17.56 -7.91 -8.44
CA PRO A 50 18.02 -7.95 -7.06
C PRO A 50 18.40 -6.58 -6.50
N LYS A 51 18.85 -5.65 -7.35
CA LYS A 51 19.27 -4.31 -6.92
C LYS A 51 18.07 -3.49 -6.46
N LEU A 52 17.03 -3.38 -7.28
CA LEU A 52 15.80 -2.69 -6.91
C LEU A 52 15.14 -3.36 -5.72
N ASN A 53 15.09 -4.70 -5.69
CA ASN A 53 14.51 -5.46 -4.58
C ASN A 53 15.18 -5.08 -3.25
N HIS A 54 16.51 -5.10 -3.21
CA HIS A 54 17.25 -4.75 -2.00
C HIS A 54 17.03 -3.29 -1.59
N LEU A 55 17.09 -2.37 -2.55
CA LEU A 55 16.91 -0.95 -2.32
C LEU A 55 15.50 -0.63 -1.80
N PHE A 56 14.47 -1.24 -2.38
CA PHE A 56 13.09 -1.09 -1.96
C PHE A 56 12.86 -1.66 -0.56
N ASN A 57 13.41 -2.84 -0.26
CA ASN A 57 13.32 -3.44 1.08
C ASN A 57 14.01 -2.57 2.14
N ASP A 58 15.18 -2.02 1.84
CA ASP A 58 15.88 -1.12 2.76
C ASP A 58 15.10 0.18 3.00
N ALA A 59 14.45 0.71 1.96
CA ALA A 59 13.56 1.87 2.08
C ALA A 59 12.35 1.56 2.99
N MET A 60 11.67 0.43 2.76
CA MET A 60 10.51 0.01 3.55
C MET A 60 10.86 -0.37 4.99
N ALA A 61 12.08 -0.86 5.25
CA ALA A 61 12.55 -1.19 6.59
C ALA A 61 12.89 0.04 7.45
N SER A 62 13.10 1.21 6.81
CA SER A 62 13.56 2.42 7.49
C SER A 62 12.61 2.94 8.57
N ASP A 63 11.30 2.69 8.43
CA ASP A 63 10.26 3.10 9.37
C ASP A 63 9.53 1.91 10.03
N ALA A 64 9.74 0.68 9.57
CA ALA A 64 9.06 -0.52 10.07
C ALA A 64 9.30 -0.78 11.56
N ARG A 65 10.49 -0.45 12.07
CA ARG A 65 10.86 -0.60 13.49
C ARG A 65 10.04 0.29 14.43
N PHE A 66 9.39 1.34 13.93
CA PHE A 66 8.47 2.15 14.72
C PHE A 66 7.13 1.44 14.98
N VAL A 67 6.82 0.42 14.18
CA VAL A 67 5.49 -0.20 14.14
C VAL A 67 5.42 -1.50 14.94
N THR A 68 6.39 -2.40 14.80
CA THR A 68 6.38 -3.69 15.53
C THR A 68 7.73 -4.44 15.44
N SER A 69 7.91 -5.46 16.28
CA SER A 69 8.95 -6.48 16.15
C SER A 69 8.38 -7.68 15.39
N LEU A 70 9.00 -8.05 14.26
CA LEU A 70 8.43 -8.98 13.27
C LEU A 70 9.13 -10.36 13.28
N VAL A 71 8.34 -11.41 13.10
CA VAL A 71 8.78 -12.71 12.57
C VAL A 71 8.41 -12.74 11.09
N ILE A 72 9.35 -13.07 10.21
CA ILE A 72 9.16 -13.05 8.75
C ILE A 72 8.92 -14.48 8.26
N GLU A 73 7.76 -14.73 7.66
CA GLU A 73 7.47 -15.92 6.86
C GLU A 73 7.03 -15.49 5.45
N LYS A 74 7.19 -16.34 4.44
CA LYS A 74 6.83 -16.04 3.05
C LYS A 74 5.49 -16.70 2.69
N TRP A 75 4.54 -15.92 2.16
CA TRP A 75 3.27 -16.42 1.63
C TRP A 75 2.76 -15.50 0.51
N ASP A 76 1.80 -16.00 -0.28
CA ASP A 76 1.05 -15.21 -1.27
C ASP A 76 -0.32 -14.83 -0.69
N MET A 77 -0.56 -13.52 -0.53
CA MET A 77 -1.79 -13.00 0.06
C MET A 77 -3.03 -13.15 -0.83
N PHE A 78 -2.85 -13.36 -2.14
CA PHE A 78 -3.96 -13.62 -3.06
C PHE A 78 -4.38 -15.09 -3.04
N GLU A 79 -3.47 -16.00 -2.66
CA GLU A 79 -3.78 -17.42 -2.50
C GLU A 79 -4.38 -17.72 -1.11
N ALA A 80 -3.57 -17.57 -0.05
CA ALA A 80 -3.97 -17.90 1.32
C ALA A 80 -3.11 -17.18 2.37
N ILE A 81 -3.77 -16.67 3.42
CA ILE A 81 -3.10 -16.08 4.59
C ILE A 81 -3.17 -17.07 5.76
N PRO A 82 -2.05 -17.38 6.43
CA PRO A 82 -2.04 -18.25 7.61
C PRO A 82 -2.97 -17.68 8.68
N PRO A 83 -3.74 -18.52 9.39
CA PRO A 83 -4.76 -17.94 10.25
C PRO A 83 -4.16 -17.40 11.57
N ALA A 84 -4.63 -16.24 12.01
CA ALA A 84 -3.99 -15.40 13.02
C ALA A 84 -5.02 -14.63 13.88
N ASP A 85 -4.62 -14.13 15.04
CA ASP A 85 -5.49 -13.29 15.89
C ASP A 85 -5.61 -11.86 15.36
N ALA A 86 -4.59 -11.37 14.66
CA ALA A 86 -4.61 -10.11 13.96
C ALA A 86 -3.71 -10.15 12.72
N ILE A 87 -4.06 -9.36 11.70
CA ILE A 87 -3.26 -9.16 10.48
C ILE A 87 -2.89 -7.69 10.38
N LEU A 88 -1.61 -7.38 10.11
CA LEU A 88 -1.14 -6.03 9.84
C LEU A 88 -0.87 -5.86 8.34
N LEU A 89 -1.49 -4.86 7.73
CA LEU A 89 -1.26 -4.42 6.35
C LEU A 89 -0.72 -2.98 6.38
N LYS A 90 0.60 -2.82 6.34
CA LYS A 90 1.27 -1.51 6.31
C LYS A 90 1.80 -1.28 4.90
N TRP A 91 1.38 -0.20 4.21
CA TRP A 91 1.83 0.11 2.85
C TRP A 91 1.56 -1.06 1.90
N ILE A 92 0.33 -1.58 1.97
CA ILE A 92 -0.09 -2.70 1.13
C ILE A 92 -1.24 -2.27 0.25
N LEU A 93 -2.37 -1.85 0.82
CA LEU A 93 -3.60 -1.68 0.07
C LEU A 93 -3.55 -0.46 -0.87
N HIS A 94 -2.68 0.51 -0.61
CA HIS A 94 -2.46 1.62 -1.53
C HIS A 94 -1.78 1.22 -2.85
N ASP A 95 -1.16 0.04 -2.94
CA ASP A 95 -0.52 -0.46 -4.17
C ASP A 95 -1.51 -1.12 -5.15
N TRP A 96 -2.71 -1.46 -4.67
CA TRP A 96 -3.67 -2.29 -5.40
C TRP A 96 -4.94 -1.53 -5.75
N ASN A 97 -5.58 -1.93 -6.85
CA ASN A 97 -6.88 -1.36 -7.21
C ASN A 97 -7.99 -1.85 -6.26
N ASP A 98 -9.15 -1.20 -6.29
CA ASP A 98 -10.23 -1.46 -5.32
C ASP A 98 -10.73 -2.92 -5.36
N LYS A 99 -10.71 -3.57 -6.53
CA LYS A 99 -11.14 -4.98 -6.65
C LYS A 99 -10.15 -5.90 -5.93
N GLU A 100 -8.86 -5.73 -6.19
CA GLU A 100 -7.79 -6.51 -5.57
C GLU A 100 -7.73 -6.29 -4.06
N CYS A 101 -7.89 -5.05 -3.60
CA CYS A 101 -8.02 -4.74 -2.19
C CYS A 101 -9.17 -5.47 -1.52
N VAL A 102 -10.35 -5.55 -2.15
CA VAL A 102 -11.48 -6.33 -1.63
C VAL A 102 -11.14 -7.82 -1.55
N ASP A 103 -10.45 -8.36 -2.55
CA ASP A 103 -10.03 -9.76 -2.57
C ASP A 103 -9.03 -10.06 -1.44
N ILE A 104 -8.01 -9.20 -1.23
CA ILE A 104 -7.07 -9.29 -0.10
C ILE A 104 -7.81 -9.23 1.24
N LEU A 105 -8.69 -8.25 1.42
CA LEU A 105 -9.41 -8.06 2.68
C LEU A 105 -10.34 -9.24 3.01
N LYS A 106 -10.94 -9.90 2.00
CA LYS A 106 -11.70 -11.15 2.19
C LYS A 106 -10.82 -12.29 2.68
N LYS A 107 -9.62 -12.46 2.10
CA LYS A 107 -8.63 -13.45 2.56
C LYS A 107 -8.19 -13.17 3.99
N CYS A 108 -7.98 -11.91 4.35
CA CYS A 108 -7.70 -11.54 5.74
C CYS A 108 -8.86 -11.93 6.66
N LYS A 109 -10.11 -11.70 6.23
CA LYS A 109 -11.31 -12.03 7.00
C LYS A 109 -11.40 -13.52 7.28
N GLU A 110 -11.14 -14.35 6.27
CA GLU A 110 -11.07 -15.82 6.39
C GLU A 110 -10.01 -16.24 7.41
N ALA A 111 -8.83 -15.62 7.38
CA ALA A 111 -7.71 -15.96 8.25
C ALA A 111 -7.92 -15.57 9.74
N ILE A 112 -8.68 -14.50 10.02
CA ILE A 112 -8.96 -14.04 11.39
C ILE A 112 -10.26 -14.59 11.98
N THR A 113 -11.11 -15.21 11.17
CA THR A 113 -12.39 -15.77 11.62
C THR A 113 -12.22 -17.24 11.99
N ARG A 114 -11.98 -17.53 13.26
CA ARG A 114 -11.91 -18.90 13.81
C ARG A 114 -13.03 -19.13 14.81
N LYS A 115 -13.48 -20.39 14.96
CA LYS A 115 -14.61 -20.79 15.82
C LYS A 115 -14.53 -20.16 17.23
N GLY A 116 -15.36 -19.13 17.46
CA GLY A 116 -15.53 -18.47 18.76
C GLY A 116 -14.57 -17.31 19.07
N LYS A 117 -13.72 -16.87 18.13
CA LYS A 117 -12.88 -15.68 18.29
C LYS A 117 -12.94 -14.80 17.04
N GLU A 118 -13.23 -13.53 17.24
CA GLU A 118 -13.14 -12.50 16.21
C GLU A 118 -11.78 -11.81 16.34
N GLY A 119 -10.89 -12.03 15.37
CA GLY A 119 -9.66 -11.26 15.24
C GLY A 119 -9.92 -9.89 14.61
N LYS A 120 -8.84 -9.18 14.23
CA LYS A 120 -8.94 -7.89 13.53
C LYS A 120 -7.90 -7.74 12.43
N VAL A 121 -8.20 -6.92 11.44
CA VAL A 121 -7.18 -6.45 10.48
C VAL A 121 -6.83 -5.01 10.86
N ILE A 122 -5.53 -4.73 10.89
CA ILE A 122 -4.94 -3.44 11.19
C ILE A 122 -4.28 -2.96 9.90
N ILE A 123 -4.70 -1.82 9.38
CA ILE A 123 -4.14 -1.20 8.18
C ILE A 123 -3.41 0.07 8.60
N ILE A 124 -2.22 0.29 8.04
CA ILE A 124 -1.45 1.54 8.18
C ILE A 124 -1.14 2.06 6.78
N ASP A 125 -2.02 2.91 6.28
CA ASP A 125 -1.95 3.58 4.97
C ASP A 125 -2.41 5.05 5.11
N MET A 126 -2.29 5.86 4.05
CA MET A 126 -2.79 7.22 4.10
C MET A 126 -4.32 7.25 4.00
N VAL A 127 -4.89 8.24 4.68
CA VAL A 127 -6.29 8.64 4.51
C VAL A 127 -6.24 10.08 4.04
N VAL A 128 -6.58 10.29 2.77
CA VAL A 128 -6.67 11.62 2.18
C VAL A 128 -7.90 12.29 2.79
N GLU A 129 -7.72 13.45 3.42
CA GLU A 129 -8.81 14.21 4.03
C GLU A 129 -9.33 15.27 3.05
N ASP A 130 -10.66 15.41 2.97
CA ASP A 130 -11.31 16.42 2.13
C ASP A 130 -11.20 17.85 2.74
N GLU A 131 -10.74 17.99 4.00
CA GLU A 131 -10.76 19.27 4.72
C GLU A 131 -9.43 19.62 5.44
N LYS A 132 -8.96 20.85 5.18
CA LYS A 132 -7.94 21.67 5.84
C LYS A 132 -7.01 20.98 6.85
N ARG A 133 -5.98 20.32 6.33
CA ARG A 133 -4.69 20.19 7.03
C ARG A 133 -3.77 21.35 6.62
N ASP A 134 -2.62 21.43 7.28
CA ASP A 134 -1.48 22.26 6.85
C ASP A 134 -1.12 21.97 5.38
N ASP A 135 -0.81 23.01 4.61
CA ASP A 135 -0.66 22.99 3.14
C ASP A 135 0.39 21.95 2.70
N GLU A 136 1.51 21.85 3.43
CA GLU A 136 2.62 20.91 3.16
C GLU A 136 2.20 19.43 3.27
N SER A 137 1.23 19.13 4.15
CA SER A 137 0.76 17.74 4.34
C SER A 137 -0.12 17.28 3.18
N VAL A 138 -0.85 18.20 2.56
CA VAL A 138 -1.70 17.93 1.39
C VAL A 138 -0.84 17.67 0.17
N GLU A 139 0.19 18.50 -0.07
CA GLU A 139 1.14 18.30 -1.18
C GLU A 139 1.79 16.93 -1.11
N THR A 140 2.21 16.50 0.08
CA THR A 140 2.85 15.19 0.25
C THR A 140 1.88 14.04 -0.01
N GLN A 141 0.63 14.13 0.43
CA GLN A 141 -0.38 13.10 0.14
C GLN A 141 -0.67 12.98 -1.35
N LEU A 142 -0.77 14.12 -2.06
CA LEU A 142 -0.96 14.13 -3.51
C LEU A 142 0.26 13.59 -4.26
N PHE A 143 1.47 13.84 -3.77
CA PHE A 143 2.67 13.25 -4.32
C PHE A 143 2.64 11.71 -4.23
N PHE A 144 2.25 11.15 -3.08
CA PHE A 144 2.12 9.70 -2.93
C PHE A 144 0.99 9.12 -3.80
N ASP A 145 -0.13 9.83 -3.96
CA ASP A 145 -1.20 9.39 -4.86
C ASP A 145 -0.73 9.32 -6.33
N MET A 146 -0.03 10.37 -6.79
CA MET A 146 0.63 10.38 -8.10
C MET A 146 1.68 9.28 -8.22
N GLN A 147 2.42 9.01 -7.15
CA GLN A 147 3.39 7.92 -7.13
C GLN A 147 2.73 6.56 -7.31
N MET A 148 1.60 6.31 -6.64
CA MET A 148 0.84 5.07 -6.82
C MET A 148 0.40 4.92 -8.27
N MET A 149 -0.16 5.98 -8.88
CA MET A 149 -0.53 5.99 -10.31
C MET A 149 0.67 5.67 -11.22
N VAL A 150 1.87 6.14 -10.89
CA VAL A 150 3.07 5.95 -11.71
C VAL A 150 3.61 4.53 -11.62
N LEU A 151 3.66 3.97 -10.41
CA LEU A 151 4.38 2.73 -10.13
C LEU A 151 3.48 1.49 -10.19
N VAL A 152 2.24 1.61 -9.77
CA VAL A 152 1.33 0.49 -9.49
C VAL A 152 -0.10 0.85 -9.91
N THR A 153 -1.05 -0.06 -9.76
CA THR A 153 -2.47 0.19 -10.14
C THR A 153 -3.31 0.71 -8.98
N GLY A 154 -2.67 1.04 -7.87
CA GLY A 154 -3.30 1.53 -6.66
C GLY A 154 -3.48 3.04 -6.63
N LYS A 155 -3.77 3.55 -5.42
CA LYS A 155 -4.04 4.97 -5.14
C LYS A 155 -4.07 5.21 -3.63
N GLU A 156 -3.84 6.46 -3.23
CA GLU A 156 -4.19 6.91 -1.90
C GLU A 156 -5.69 7.15 -1.81
N ARG A 157 -6.32 6.76 -0.69
CA ARG A 157 -7.79 6.74 -0.59
C ARG A 157 -8.31 7.76 0.41
N SER A 158 -9.41 8.40 0.04
CA SER A 158 -10.20 9.21 0.95
C SER A 158 -10.89 8.35 2.01
N LYS A 159 -11.33 8.98 3.11
CA LYS A 159 -12.14 8.30 4.13
C LYS A 159 -13.39 7.61 3.57
N LYS A 160 -14.04 8.24 2.58
CA LYS A 160 -15.25 7.70 1.92
C LYS A 160 -14.91 6.43 1.11
N GLU A 161 -13.81 6.45 0.38
CA GLU A 161 -13.35 5.29 -0.38
C GLU A 161 -12.93 4.14 0.52
N TRP A 162 -12.19 4.41 1.60
CA TRP A 162 -11.89 3.41 2.62
C TRP A 162 -13.15 2.75 3.19
N THR A 163 -14.16 3.55 3.54
CA THR A 163 -15.44 3.03 4.06
C THR A 163 -16.13 2.11 3.07
N LYS A 164 -16.16 2.49 1.78
CA LYS A 164 -16.73 1.68 0.71
C LYS A 164 -15.94 0.38 0.50
N LEU A 165 -14.61 0.44 0.54
CA LEU A 165 -13.74 -0.71 0.39
C LEU A 165 -13.95 -1.74 1.50
N ILE A 166 -13.93 -1.27 2.76
CA ILE A 166 -14.09 -2.10 3.97
C ILE A 166 -15.45 -2.80 3.97
N SER A 167 -16.53 -2.06 3.67
CA SER A 167 -17.88 -2.63 3.57
C SER A 167 -18.03 -3.62 2.41
N SER A 168 -17.39 -3.36 1.26
CA SER A 168 -17.41 -4.27 0.10
C SER A 168 -16.68 -5.59 0.37
N ALA A 169 -15.70 -5.59 1.28
CA ALA A 169 -15.05 -6.80 1.79
C ALA A 169 -15.85 -7.52 2.88
N GLY A 170 -17.02 -6.99 3.27
CA GLY A 170 -17.94 -7.60 4.21
C GLY A 170 -17.61 -7.36 5.68
N TYR A 171 -16.79 -6.37 6.02
CA TYR A 171 -16.53 -5.98 7.41
C TYR A 171 -17.66 -5.07 7.92
N ASN A 172 -18.05 -5.25 9.18
CA ASN A 172 -19.22 -4.55 9.75
C ASN A 172 -18.83 -3.33 10.60
N ASN A 173 -17.60 -3.29 11.10
CA ASN A 173 -17.14 -2.23 11.99
C ASN A 173 -15.70 -1.83 11.67
N TYR A 174 -15.42 -0.53 11.79
CA TYR A 174 -14.09 0.00 11.61
C TYR A 174 -13.84 1.25 12.45
N LYS A 175 -12.57 1.51 12.74
CA LYS A 175 -12.08 2.72 13.40
C LYS A 175 -10.88 3.26 12.66
N ILE A 176 -10.96 4.52 12.23
CA ILE A 176 -9.84 5.25 11.63
C ILE A 176 -9.30 6.23 12.66
N THR A 177 -8.00 6.14 12.95
CA THR A 177 -7.30 7.03 13.86
C THR A 177 -6.14 7.69 13.10
N PRO A 178 -6.10 9.02 12.93
CA PRO A 178 -4.96 9.71 12.33
C PRO A 178 -3.80 9.68 13.33
N VAL A 179 -2.93 8.69 13.17
CA VAL A 179 -1.76 8.44 14.01
C VAL A 179 -0.67 7.93 13.08
N PHE A 180 0.58 8.41 13.25
CA PHE A 180 1.74 8.23 12.36
C PHE A 180 1.96 9.30 11.26
N GLY A 181 1.69 10.57 11.59
CA GLY A 181 1.96 11.70 10.69
C GLY A 181 0.96 11.74 9.54
N LEU A 182 1.42 11.50 8.31
CA LEU A 182 0.56 11.49 7.11
C LEU A 182 -0.34 10.25 7.00
N ARG A 183 -0.04 9.21 7.78
CA ARG A 183 -0.74 7.93 7.76
C ARG A 183 -1.79 7.86 8.85
N SER A 184 -2.72 6.93 8.68
CA SER A 184 -3.72 6.59 9.69
C SER A 184 -3.62 5.12 10.06
N LEU A 185 -4.00 4.82 11.30
CA LEU A 185 -4.28 3.47 11.76
C LEU A 185 -5.76 3.18 11.50
N ILE A 186 -6.06 2.17 10.69
CA ILE A 186 -7.41 1.72 10.40
C ILE A 186 -7.58 0.31 10.97
N GLU A 187 -8.41 0.16 11.98
CA GLU A 187 -8.77 -1.14 12.55
C GLU A 187 -10.11 -1.57 11.98
N ILE A 188 -10.20 -2.78 11.42
CA ILE A 188 -11.45 -3.33 10.88
C ILE A 188 -11.75 -4.69 11.52
N TYR A 189 -13.05 -4.94 11.70
CA TYR A 189 -13.58 -6.08 12.45
C TYR A 189 -14.64 -6.84 11.61
N PRO A 190 -14.58 -8.19 11.56
CA PRO A 190 -15.45 -9.05 10.74
C PRO A 190 -16.96 -8.81 10.76
#